data_AF-A0A932UD95-F1
#
_entry.id   AF-A0A932UD95-F1
#
_cell.length_a   1.000
_cell.length_b   1.000
_cell.length_c   1.000
_cell.angle_alpha   90.00
_cell.angle_beta   90.00
_cell.angle_gamma   90.00
#
_symmetry.space_group_name_H-M   'P 1'
#
loop_
_entity.id
_entity.type
_entity.pdbx_description
1 polymer ?
#
loop_
_entity_poly.entity_id
_entity_poly.type
_entity_poly.pdbx_seq_one_letter_code
_entity_poly.pdbx_strand_id
1 'polypeptide(L)'
;MTSSEIERWLDPEAPGLSLEARLAFGVHCALAVYHHPGWTRWAEDWLDGRAQAPEDAAAAHVLVLEDYRNHCFTDLPLDMTARTAADLVTSGAFLLATQPDDAALAPTIAAHATQAVWCALKAHPTLDLHEQLRVMLARFHRRG
;
A
#
# COMPACT_ATOMS: atom_id res chain seq x y z
N MET A 1 -3.23 14.43 15.64
CA MET A 1 -3.78 13.11 15.31
C MET A 1 -3.59 12.21 16.51
N THR A 2 -4.65 11.61 17.04
CA THR A 2 -4.64 10.79 18.26
C THR A 2 -4.29 9.33 17.97
N SER A 3 -3.95 8.56 19.01
CA SER A 3 -3.73 7.12 18.90
C SER A 3 -4.92 6.37 18.29
N SER A 4 -6.13 6.76 18.66
CA SER A 4 -7.38 6.19 18.13
C SER A 4 -7.59 6.47 16.64
N GLU A 5 -7.10 7.58 16.11
CA GLU A 5 -7.19 7.87 14.68
C GLU A 5 -6.25 6.98 13.87
N ILE A 6 -5.08 6.63 14.43
CA ILE A 6 -4.11 5.73 13.80
C ILE A 6 -4.65 4.30 13.74
N GLU A 7 -5.19 3.80 14.84
CA GLU A 7 -5.78 2.46 14.90
C GLU A 7 -6.92 2.28 13.89
N ARG A 8 -7.70 3.35 13.64
CA ARG A 8 -8.75 3.35 12.63
C ARG A 8 -8.26 3.07 11.20
N TRP A 9 -7.05 3.50 10.86
CA TRP A 9 -6.46 3.24 9.53
C TRP A 9 -5.88 1.83 9.40
N LEU A 10 -5.65 1.15 10.52
CA LEU A 10 -5.19 -0.24 10.57
C LEU A 10 -6.34 -1.24 10.74
N ASP A 11 -7.48 -0.81 11.25
CA ASP A 11 -8.67 -1.64 11.40
C ASP A 11 -9.37 -1.82 10.03
N PRO A 12 -9.35 -3.02 9.43
CA PRO A 12 -9.98 -3.27 8.13
C PRO A 12 -11.51 -3.08 8.16
N GLU A 13 -12.13 -3.13 9.34
CA GLU A 13 -13.58 -2.97 9.54
C GLU A 13 -13.96 -1.56 10.00
N ALA A 14 -12.98 -0.67 10.21
CA ALA A 14 -13.26 0.66 10.72
C ALA A 14 -14.27 1.44 9.84
N PRO A 15 -15.38 1.94 10.44
CA PRO A 15 -16.42 2.62 9.70
C PRO A 15 -15.97 4.00 9.19
N GLY A 16 -16.44 4.38 8.00
CA GLY A 16 -16.29 5.73 7.44
C GLY A 16 -15.03 5.98 6.59
N LEU A 17 -14.18 4.99 6.36
CA LEU A 17 -13.10 5.06 5.37
C LEU A 17 -13.48 4.27 4.11
N SER A 18 -13.44 4.91 2.94
CA SER A 18 -13.65 4.22 1.67
C SER A 18 -12.50 3.24 1.40
N LEU A 19 -12.77 2.19 0.62
CA LEU A 19 -11.75 1.23 0.19
C LEU A 19 -10.64 1.91 -0.61
N GLU A 20 -11.01 2.87 -1.47
CA GLU A 20 -10.06 3.67 -2.23
C GLU A 20 -9.14 4.49 -1.32
N ALA A 21 -9.68 5.15 -0.28
CA ALA A 21 -8.86 5.91 0.67
C ALA A 21 -7.89 5.00 1.43
N ARG A 22 -8.33 3.81 1.85
CA ARG A 22 -7.47 2.80 2.50
C ARG A 22 -6.34 2.37 1.58
N LEU A 23 -6.66 2.02 0.33
CA LEU A 23 -5.66 1.65 -0.67
C LEU A 23 -4.70 2.80 -0.97
N ALA A 24 -5.18 4.03 -1.10
CA ALA A 24 -4.34 5.20 -1.33
C ALA A 24 -3.33 5.41 -0.19
N PHE A 25 -3.77 5.23 1.06
CA PHE A 25 -2.86 5.25 2.19
C PHE A 25 -1.85 4.10 2.15
N GLY A 26 -2.29 2.88 1.81
CA GLY A 26 -1.41 1.73 1.60
C GLY A 26 -0.36 1.97 0.52
N VAL A 27 -0.76 2.48 -0.65
CA VAL A 27 0.13 2.83 -1.78
C VAL A 27 1.15 3.87 -1.35
N HIS A 28 0.71 4.92 -0.65
CA HIS A 28 1.62 5.94 -0.10
C HIS A 28 2.64 5.32 0.87
N CYS A 29 2.23 4.36 1.68
CA CYS A 29 3.13 3.65 2.59
C CYS A 29 4.14 2.77 1.86
N ALA A 30 3.69 1.98 0.88
CA ALA A 30 4.56 1.15 0.06
C ALA A 30 5.59 2.01 -0.72
N LEU A 31 5.20 3.19 -1.22
CA LEU A 31 6.08 4.14 -1.91
C LEU A 31 7.24 4.64 -1.03
N ALA A 32 7.07 4.66 0.29
CA ALA A 32 8.12 5.08 1.21
C ALA A 32 9.23 4.02 1.40
N VAL A 33 9.00 2.77 1.00
CA VAL A 33 9.91 1.63 1.22
C VAL A 33 10.32 0.92 -0.06
N TYR A 34 9.50 1.00 -1.11
CA TYR A 34 9.71 0.30 -2.37
C TYR A 34 9.97 1.30 -3.50
N HIS A 35 11.12 1.13 -4.16
CA HIS A 35 11.69 2.15 -5.06
C HIS A 35 11.96 1.65 -6.48
N HIS A 36 11.29 0.57 -6.92
CA HIS A 36 11.40 0.13 -8.30
C HIS A 36 10.86 1.22 -9.25
N PRO A 37 11.65 1.75 -10.22
CA PRO A 37 11.29 2.98 -10.94
C PRO A 37 9.94 2.93 -11.65
N GLY A 38 9.62 1.81 -12.32
CA GLY A 38 8.34 1.63 -13.01
C GLY A 38 7.16 1.52 -12.04
N TRP A 39 7.38 0.91 -10.87
CA TRP A 39 6.33 0.79 -9.85
C TRP A 39 6.10 2.12 -9.14
N THR A 40 7.17 2.84 -8.80
CA THR A 40 7.12 4.19 -8.20
C THR A 40 6.31 5.13 -9.08
N ARG A 41 6.57 5.13 -10.39
CA ARG A 41 5.79 5.93 -11.35
C ARG A 41 4.31 5.53 -11.36
N TRP A 42 4.01 4.23 -11.43
CA TRP A 42 2.62 3.77 -11.36
C TRP A 42 1.93 4.20 -10.07
N ALA A 43 2.59 4.05 -8.92
CA ALA A 43 2.02 4.43 -7.63
C ALA A 43 1.72 5.93 -7.53
N GLU A 44 2.60 6.78 -8.05
CA GLU A 44 2.37 8.23 -8.15
C GLU A 44 1.21 8.55 -9.10
N ASP A 45 1.18 7.94 -10.28
CA ASP A 45 0.10 8.12 -11.26
C ASP A 45 -1.25 7.59 -10.72
N TRP A 46 -1.25 6.49 -9.95
CA TRP A 46 -2.44 5.93 -9.30
C TRP A 46 -2.98 6.86 -8.21
N LEU A 47 -2.09 7.42 -7.37
CA LEU A 47 -2.46 8.40 -6.33
C LEU A 47 -3.01 9.70 -6.92
N ASP A 48 -2.58 10.08 -8.13
CA ASP A 48 -3.12 11.22 -8.89
C ASP A 48 -4.40 10.88 -9.68
N GLY A 49 -4.88 9.64 -9.62
CA GLY A 49 -6.06 9.18 -10.37
C GLY A 49 -5.83 8.92 -11.86
N ARG A 50 -4.58 8.89 -12.33
CA ARG A 50 -4.20 8.74 -13.75
C ARG A 50 -3.97 7.29 -14.19
N ALA A 51 -3.74 6.38 -13.24
CA ALA A 51 -3.43 4.97 -13.52
C ALA A 51 -4.33 3.99 -12.72
N GLN A 52 -5.63 4.31 -12.62
CA GLN A 52 -6.61 3.52 -11.84
C GLN A 52 -7.21 2.33 -12.62
N ALA A 53 -6.82 2.11 -13.88
CA ALA A 53 -7.35 1.00 -14.66
C ALA A 53 -6.79 -0.36 -14.19
N PRO A 54 -7.55 -1.47 -14.33
CA PRO A 54 -7.07 -2.80 -13.97
C PRO A 54 -5.74 -3.19 -14.61
N GLU A 55 -5.56 -2.86 -15.89
CA GLU A 55 -4.35 -3.14 -16.66
C GLU A 55 -3.11 -2.41 -16.10
N ASP A 56 -3.27 -1.21 -15.58
CA ASP A 56 -2.19 -0.44 -14.96
C ASP A 56 -1.72 -1.14 -13.68
N ALA A 57 -2.67 -1.55 -12.83
CA ALA A 57 -2.37 -2.29 -11.61
C ALA A 57 -1.75 -3.66 -11.90
N ALA A 58 -2.22 -4.38 -12.93
CA ALA A 58 -1.64 -5.64 -13.36
C ALA A 58 -0.20 -5.47 -13.88
N ALA A 59 0.05 -4.44 -14.68
CA ALA A 59 1.39 -4.13 -15.16
C ALA A 59 2.34 -3.81 -14.00
N ALA A 60 1.89 -3.04 -13.00
CA ALA A 60 2.67 -2.75 -11.81
C ALA A 60 2.97 -4.00 -10.96
N HIS A 61 2.01 -4.91 -10.83
CA HIS A 61 2.18 -6.19 -10.14
C HIS A 61 3.27 -7.07 -10.81
N VAL A 62 3.28 -7.12 -12.15
CA VAL A 62 4.33 -7.83 -12.90
C VAL A 62 5.72 -7.28 -12.58
N LEU A 63 5.88 -5.96 -12.44
CA LEU A 63 7.17 -5.36 -12.06
C LEU A 63 7.65 -5.85 -10.69
N VAL A 64 6.75 -6.00 -9.71
CA VAL A 64 7.08 -6.52 -8.38
C VAL A 64 7.54 -7.97 -8.47
N LEU A 65 6.86 -8.81 -9.27
CA LEU A 65 7.23 -10.21 -9.49
C LEU A 65 8.57 -10.38 -10.22
N GLU A 66 8.85 -9.53 -11.21
CA GLU A 66 10.13 -9.53 -11.92
C GLU A 66 11.28 -9.13 -10.98
N ASP A 67 11.05 -8.16 -10.11
CA ASP A 67 12.02 -7.73 -9.10
C ASP A 67 12.31 -8.85 -8.08
N TYR A 68 11.29 -9.62 -7.67
CA TYR A 68 11.48 -10.84 -6.86
C TYR A 68 12.37 -11.87 -7.56
N ARG A 69 12.13 -12.12 -8.85
CA ARG A 69 12.86 -13.14 -9.62
C ARG A 69 14.34 -12.78 -9.81
N ASN A 70 14.64 -11.49 -9.93
CA ASN A 70 15.97 -11.00 -10.29
C ASN A 70 16.90 -10.77 -9.08
N HIS A 71 16.40 -10.88 -7.84
CA HIS A 71 17.20 -10.66 -6.64
C HIS A 71 17.66 -11.97 -5.97
N CYS A 72 18.98 -12.07 -5.73
CA CYS A 72 19.53 -13.09 -4.85
C CYS A 72 19.18 -12.74 -3.40
N PHE A 73 18.54 -13.68 -2.70
CA PHE A 73 18.03 -13.55 -1.33
C PHE A 73 19.13 -13.46 -0.25
N THR A 74 20.14 -12.61 -0.40
CA THR A 74 21.28 -12.58 0.53
C THR A 74 21.13 -11.60 1.70
N ASP A 75 20.20 -10.64 1.64
CA ASP A 75 19.94 -9.65 2.71
C ASP A 75 18.42 -9.45 2.93
N LEU A 76 17.84 -10.22 3.84
CA LEU A 76 16.50 -10.79 3.61
C LEU A 76 15.25 -10.21 4.32
N PRO A 77 15.28 -9.47 5.45
CA PRO A 77 14.02 -9.07 6.08
C PRO A 77 13.37 -7.82 5.48
N LEU A 78 14.13 -6.74 5.28
CA LEU A 78 13.57 -5.41 4.97
C LEU A 78 13.13 -5.31 3.51
N ASP A 79 13.96 -5.79 2.57
CA ASP A 79 13.66 -5.75 1.13
C ASP A 79 12.45 -6.64 0.78
N MET A 80 12.33 -7.81 1.40
CA MET A 80 11.16 -8.67 1.25
C MET A 80 9.89 -8.00 1.77
N THR A 81 10.01 -7.27 2.88
CA THR A 81 8.89 -6.57 3.46
C THR A 81 8.43 -5.39 2.57
N ALA A 82 9.37 -4.63 2.00
CA ALA A 82 9.06 -3.55 1.05
C ALA A 82 8.34 -4.09 -0.21
N ARG A 83 8.82 -5.20 -0.78
CA ARG A 83 8.16 -5.85 -1.93
C ARG A 83 6.77 -6.37 -1.59
N THR A 84 6.61 -6.97 -0.41
CA THR A 84 5.30 -7.46 0.05
C THR A 84 4.31 -6.29 0.17
N ALA A 85 4.74 -5.13 0.66
CA ALA A 85 3.89 -3.94 0.69
C ALA A 85 3.43 -3.52 -0.71
N ALA A 86 4.35 -3.50 -1.68
CA ALA A 86 4.05 -3.15 -3.08
C ALA A 86 3.11 -4.16 -3.76
N ASP A 87 3.28 -5.45 -3.49
CA ASP A 87 2.46 -6.54 -4.00
C ASP A 87 1.01 -6.47 -3.52
N LEU A 88 0.82 -6.19 -2.22
CA LEU A 88 -0.50 -6.13 -1.61
C LEU A 88 -1.32 -4.95 -2.13
N VAL A 89 -0.70 -3.77 -2.28
CA VAL A 89 -1.42 -2.59 -2.77
C VAL A 89 -1.74 -2.67 -4.26
N THR A 90 -0.87 -3.30 -5.07
CA THR A 90 -1.16 -3.54 -6.50
C THR A 90 -2.30 -4.54 -6.66
N SER A 91 -2.31 -5.62 -5.88
CA SER A 91 -3.40 -6.60 -5.86
C SER A 91 -4.73 -5.99 -5.39
N GLY A 92 -4.70 -5.20 -4.32
CA GLY A 92 -5.87 -4.50 -3.83
C GLY A 92 -6.42 -3.47 -4.84
N ALA A 93 -5.54 -2.72 -5.49
CA ALA A 93 -5.91 -1.79 -6.56
C ALA A 93 -6.55 -2.51 -7.76
N PHE A 94 -6.03 -3.67 -8.15
CA PHE A 94 -6.62 -4.49 -9.22
C PHE A 94 -8.03 -4.96 -8.86
N LEU A 95 -8.24 -5.45 -7.64
CA LEU A 95 -9.57 -5.87 -7.16
C LEU A 95 -10.56 -4.70 -7.13
N LEU A 96 -10.13 -3.54 -6.62
CA LEU A 96 -10.95 -2.33 -6.61
C LEU A 96 -11.36 -1.91 -8.02
N ALA A 97 -10.45 -1.95 -8.99
CA ALA A 97 -10.70 -1.52 -10.36
C ALA A 97 -11.59 -2.50 -11.16
N THR A 98 -11.51 -3.79 -10.87
CA THR A 98 -12.24 -4.84 -11.60
C THR A 98 -13.62 -5.13 -11.02
N GLN A 99 -13.79 -4.98 -9.70
CA GLN A 99 -15.00 -5.36 -8.98
C GLN A 99 -15.36 -4.33 -7.89
N PRO A 100 -15.54 -3.04 -8.24
CA PRO A 100 -15.71 -1.96 -7.26
C PRO A 100 -16.98 -2.10 -6.38
N ASP A 101 -18.02 -2.74 -6.91
CA ASP A 101 -19.32 -2.89 -6.23
C ASP A 101 -19.47 -4.25 -5.51
N ASP A 102 -18.46 -5.12 -5.56
CA ASP A 102 -18.52 -6.42 -4.89
C ASP A 102 -18.25 -6.26 -3.39
N ALA A 103 -19.34 -6.12 -2.63
CA ALA A 103 -19.30 -6.00 -1.18
C ALA A 103 -18.58 -7.19 -0.49
N ALA A 104 -18.50 -8.37 -1.12
CA ALA A 104 -17.78 -9.51 -0.57
C ALA A 104 -16.25 -9.33 -0.62
N LEU A 105 -15.74 -8.48 -1.53
CA LEU A 105 -14.31 -8.19 -1.68
C LEU A 105 -13.85 -7.00 -0.84
N ALA A 106 -14.77 -6.19 -0.31
CA ALA A 106 -14.45 -5.05 0.54
C ALA A 106 -13.52 -5.41 1.72
N PRO A 107 -13.77 -6.50 2.49
CA PRO A 107 -12.88 -6.90 3.58
C PRO A 107 -11.49 -7.30 3.07
N THR A 108 -11.42 -7.97 1.91
CA THR A 108 -10.17 -8.39 1.28
C THR A 108 -9.33 -7.18 0.88
N ILE A 109 -9.94 -6.20 0.21
CA ILE A 109 -9.26 -4.97 -0.21
C ILE A 109 -8.74 -4.19 1.01
N ALA A 110 -9.57 -4.05 2.05
CA ALA A 110 -9.17 -3.40 3.29
C ALA A 110 -8.00 -4.14 3.98
N ALA A 111 -8.03 -5.48 4.00
CA ALA A 111 -6.95 -6.29 4.54
C ALA A 111 -5.63 -6.12 3.77
N HIS A 112 -5.67 -6.05 2.43
CA HIS A 112 -4.48 -5.78 1.60
C HIS A 112 -3.85 -4.43 1.95
N ALA A 113 -4.68 -3.38 2.05
CA ALA A 113 -4.21 -2.04 2.42
C ALA A 113 -3.56 -2.03 3.81
N THR A 114 -4.24 -2.58 4.83
CA THR A 114 -3.71 -2.67 6.20
C THR A 114 -2.39 -3.45 6.24
N GLN A 115 -2.33 -4.61 5.58
CA GLN A 115 -1.16 -5.46 5.59
C GLN A 115 0.04 -4.77 4.88
N ALA A 116 -0.22 -4.01 3.82
CA ALA A 116 0.82 -3.23 3.15
C ALA A 116 1.41 -2.14 4.05
N VAL A 117 0.56 -1.43 4.82
CA VAL A 117 1.01 -0.45 5.82
C VAL A 117 1.88 -1.14 6.88
N TRP A 118 1.44 -2.28 7.40
CA TRP A 118 2.21 -3.05 8.39
C TRP A 118 3.58 -3.48 7.86
N CYS A 119 3.63 -3.94 6.61
CA CYS A 119 4.88 -4.23 5.94
C CYS A 119 5.78 -2.98 5.84
N ALA A 120 5.25 -1.85 5.36
CA ALA A 120 6.04 -0.63 5.25
C ALA A 120 6.64 -0.16 6.60
N LEU A 121 5.89 -0.30 7.69
CA LEU A 121 6.36 0.03 9.04
C LEU A 121 7.48 -0.90 9.52
N LYS A 122 7.36 -2.19 9.26
CA LYS A 122 8.43 -3.16 9.57
C LYS A 122 9.72 -2.89 8.78
N ALA A 123 9.60 -2.34 7.57
CA ALA A 123 10.73 -1.97 6.74
C ALA A 123 11.44 -0.66 7.19
N HIS A 124 10.81 0.16 8.05
CA HIS A 124 11.37 1.41 8.60
C HIS A 124 11.60 1.34 10.12
N PRO A 125 12.62 0.63 10.63
CA PRO A 125 12.75 0.35 12.08
C PRO A 125 13.23 1.53 12.95
N THR A 126 13.26 2.77 12.44
CA THR A 126 13.98 3.89 13.07
C THR A 126 13.16 4.70 14.09
N LEU A 127 11.84 4.55 14.13
CA LEU A 127 10.93 5.23 15.07
C LEU A 127 10.01 4.21 15.74
N ASP A 128 9.33 4.57 16.83
CA ASP A 128 8.25 3.73 17.34
C ASP A 128 7.09 3.66 16.33
N LEU A 129 6.34 2.55 16.33
CA LEU A 129 5.28 2.26 15.37
C LEU A 129 4.25 3.39 15.26
N HIS A 130 3.87 3.98 16.39
CA HIS A 130 2.87 5.05 16.44
C HIS A 130 3.38 6.32 15.79
N GLU A 131 4.63 6.68 16.05
CA GLU A 131 5.25 7.86 15.46
C GLU A 131 5.45 7.69 13.95
N GLN A 132 5.84 6.50 13.49
CA GLN A 132 5.92 6.21 12.04
C GLN A 132 4.57 6.40 11.34
N LEU A 133 3.51 5.77 11.86
CA LEU A 133 2.15 5.90 11.34
C LEU A 133 1.70 7.36 11.35
N ARG A 134 1.99 8.10 12.42
CA ARG A 134 1.65 9.53 12.54
C ARG A 134 2.30 10.34 11.44
N VAL A 135 3.58 10.11 11.16
CA VAL A 135 4.34 10.80 10.11
C VAL A 135 3.79 10.45 8.72
N MET A 136 3.50 9.17 8.47
CA MET A 136 2.98 8.70 7.18
C MET A 136 1.59 9.24 6.89
N LEU A 137 0.67 9.20 7.87
CA LEU A 137 -0.67 9.77 7.76
C LEU A 137 -0.63 11.30 7.57
N ALA A 138 0.25 12.00 8.28
CA ALA A 138 0.44 13.44 8.09
C ALA A 138 1.01 13.81 6.71
N ARG A 139 1.77 12.90 6.06
CA ARG A 139 2.21 13.08 4.67
C ARG A 139 1.08 12.79 3.69
N PHE A 140 0.30 11.75 3.93
CA PHE A 140 -0.86 11.41 3.13
C PHE A 140 -1.90 12.54 3.11
N HIS A 141 -2.27 13.08 4.26
CA HIS A 141 -3.24 14.19 4.36
C HIS A 141 -2.75 15.52 3.75
N ARG A 142 -1.45 15.70 3.51
CA ARG A 142 -0.93 16.90 2.82
C ARG A 142 -0.96 16.77 1.30
N ARG A 143 -1.23 15.57 0.78
CA ARG A 143 -1.24 15.27 -0.66
C ARG A 143 -2.64 15.35 -1.28
N GLY A 144 -3.69 15.33 -0.47
CA GLY A 144 -5.09 15.60 -0.88
C GLY A 144 -5.53 16.99 -0.45
#